data_AF-A0A0C3MYJ6-F1
#
_entry.id   AF-A0A0C3MYJ6-F1
#
_cell.length_a   1.000
_cell.length_b   1.000
_cell.length_c   1.000
_cell.angle_alpha   90.00
_cell.angle_beta   90.00
_cell.angle_gamma   90.00
#
_symmetry.space_group_name_H-M   'P 1'
#
loop_
_entity.id
_entity.type
_entity.pdbx_description
1 polymer ?
#
loop_
_entity_poly.entity_id
_entity_poly.type
_entity_poly.pdbx_seq_one_letter_code
_entity_poly.pdbx_strand_id
1 'polypeptide(L)'
;MTQKPKPYHPHLTPTISHLQPHCLAKERLILWHPAHLPLHLTVLSPLPQSTVDRITSIIGASWTDSTKELYGTSLLVFHVFHDLNNIPDESRCPISSNTLTTFLVSSAGTHSSSTLANYAARIRAWHIVHGCSWDINEAEYKVILEGTTRLAPNTSKHPWRALFTVNILVVFHSLFDHNDPCNAAIFTCLVMSFYCIARLGEFTVPTIQSFKPAKHIT
;
A
#
# COMPACT_ATOMS: atom_id res chain seq x y z
N MET A 1 -5.69 16.61 15.36
CA MET A 1 -4.51 16.10 16.09
C MET A 1 -3.59 15.45 15.07
N THR A 2 -2.36 15.95 14.91
CA THR A 2 -1.33 15.35 14.05
C THR A 2 -0.90 14.03 14.68
N GLN A 3 -1.17 12.91 14.00
CA GLN A 3 -0.84 11.57 14.47
C GLN A 3 0.68 11.40 14.43
N LYS A 4 1.30 11.04 15.56
CA LYS A 4 2.74 10.76 15.59
C LYS A 4 3.06 9.41 14.93
N PRO A 5 4.17 9.29 14.17
CA PRO A 5 4.57 8.03 13.59
C PRO A 5 4.98 7.03 14.67
N LYS A 6 4.52 5.78 14.51
CA LYS A 6 4.93 4.66 15.37
C LYS A 6 6.39 4.26 15.08
N PRO A 7 7.10 3.69 16.05
CA PRO A 7 8.43 3.12 15.80
C PRO A 7 8.34 2.02 14.73
N TYR A 8 9.43 1.84 13.99
CA TYR A 8 9.57 0.74 13.04
C TYR A 8 9.61 -0.61 13.77
N HIS A 9 9.21 -1.67 13.07
CA HIS A 9 9.46 -3.02 13.55
C HIS A 9 10.98 -3.27 13.56
N PRO A 10 11.55 -3.98 14.55
CA PRO A 10 13.01 -4.17 14.65
C PRO A 10 13.68 -4.63 13.35
N HIS A 11 13.04 -5.55 12.61
CA HIS A 11 13.54 -6.07 11.33
C HIS A 11 13.17 -5.25 10.08
N LEU A 12 12.51 -4.09 10.25
CA LEU A 12 12.10 -3.19 9.17
C LEU A 12 12.47 -1.74 9.50
N THR A 13 13.66 -1.54 10.05
CA THR A 13 14.20 -0.21 10.37
C THR A 13 15.17 0.19 9.25
N PRO A 14 14.89 1.26 8.49
CA PRO A 14 15.80 1.75 7.47
C PRO A 14 17.00 2.44 8.13
N THR A 15 18.11 2.53 7.41
CA THR A 15 19.28 3.31 7.83
C THR A 15 18.89 4.78 7.96
N ILE A 16 19.45 5.47 8.95
CA ILE A 16 19.16 6.90 9.17
C ILE A 16 19.66 7.70 7.97
N SER A 17 18.76 8.40 7.30
CA SER A 17 19.05 9.23 6.13
C SER A 17 18.15 10.47 6.12
N HIS A 18 18.68 11.59 5.63
CA HIS A 18 17.89 12.80 5.38
C HIS A 18 16.87 12.60 4.25
N LEU A 19 17.12 11.63 3.36
CA LEU A 19 16.24 11.32 2.24
C LEU A 19 15.02 10.49 2.67
N GLN A 20 15.07 9.77 3.80
CA GLN A 20 13.96 8.95 4.30
C GLN A 20 13.63 9.31 5.76
N PRO A 21 13.07 10.51 6.02
CA PRO A 21 12.71 10.93 7.37
C PRO A 21 11.65 9.99 7.99
N HIS A 22 11.71 9.83 9.32
CA HIS A 22 10.71 9.07 10.06
C HIS A 22 9.35 9.80 10.02
N CYS A 23 8.39 9.19 9.34
CA CYS A 23 7.06 9.76 9.07
C CYS A 23 5.98 8.67 9.02
N LEU A 24 4.71 9.07 8.93
CA LEU A 24 3.59 8.13 8.80
C LEU A 24 3.70 7.35 7.49
N ALA A 25 3.19 6.12 7.46
CA ALA A 25 3.26 5.27 6.27
C ALA A 25 2.68 5.98 5.03
N LYS A 26 1.57 6.73 5.17
CA LYS A 26 0.97 7.49 4.07
C LYS A 26 1.79 8.67 3.56
N GLU A 27 2.76 9.13 4.33
CA GLU A 27 3.56 10.31 3.98
C GLU A 27 4.82 9.92 3.22
N ARG A 28 5.30 8.67 3.37
CA ARG A 28 6.56 8.21 2.77
C ARG A 28 6.61 8.36 1.26
N LEU A 29 5.49 8.16 0.57
CA LEU A 29 5.45 8.31 -0.89
C LEU A 29 5.82 9.73 -1.36
N ILE A 30 5.63 10.74 -0.50
CA ILE A 30 5.90 12.16 -0.79
C ILE A 30 7.17 12.63 -0.09
N LEU A 31 7.38 12.23 1.17
CA LEU A 31 8.47 12.72 2.01
C LEU A 31 9.78 11.95 1.82
N TRP A 32 9.76 10.78 1.19
CA TRP A 32 10.99 10.02 0.94
C TRP A 32 11.51 10.35 -0.44
N HIS A 33 12.66 11.00 -0.50
CA HIS A 33 13.20 11.54 -1.73
C HIS A 33 14.24 10.60 -2.37
N PRO A 34 14.30 10.54 -3.71
CA PRO A 34 15.46 10.02 -4.42
C PRO A 34 16.73 10.81 -4.11
N ALA A 35 17.90 10.16 -4.19
CA ALA A 35 19.20 10.85 -4.06
C ALA A 35 19.45 11.86 -5.19
N HIS A 36 18.94 11.57 -6.38
CA HIS A 36 19.05 12.45 -7.54
C HIS A 36 17.65 12.82 -8.02
N LEU A 37 17.29 14.10 -7.90
CA LEU A 37 16.13 14.63 -8.61
C LEU A 37 16.47 14.85 -10.09
N PRO A 38 15.52 14.62 -11.01
CA PRO A 38 15.72 14.82 -12.45
C PRO A 38 16.28 16.20 -12.81
N LEU A 39 17.17 16.22 -13.81
CA LEU A 39 17.79 17.44 -14.32
C LEU A 39 16.75 18.45 -14.88
N HIS A 40 15.62 17.98 -15.40
CA HIS A 40 14.56 18.84 -15.93
C HIS A 40 13.81 19.62 -14.83
N LEU A 41 13.82 19.14 -13.58
CA LEU A 41 13.34 19.92 -12.43
C LEU A 41 14.37 20.98 -11.97
N THR A 42 15.60 20.94 -12.50
CA THR A 42 16.72 21.80 -12.06
C THR A 42 17.29 22.73 -13.14
N VAL A 43 17.19 22.43 -14.44
CA VAL A 43 18.03 23.11 -15.47
C VAL A 43 17.28 23.94 -16.51
N LEU A 44 15.98 23.76 -16.78
CA LEU A 44 15.30 24.51 -17.87
C LEU A 44 14.52 25.77 -17.43
N SER A 45 15.00 26.46 -16.39
CA SER A 45 14.30 27.42 -15.51
C SER A 45 13.90 26.70 -14.22
N PRO A 46 14.71 26.78 -13.14
CA PRO A 46 14.41 26.05 -11.91
C PRO A 46 13.05 26.50 -11.42
N LEU A 47 12.06 25.60 -11.49
CA LEU A 47 10.80 25.85 -10.82
C LEU A 47 11.12 26.10 -9.35
N PRO A 48 10.50 27.12 -8.72
CA PRO A 48 10.65 27.30 -7.28
C PRO A 48 10.33 25.97 -6.58
N GLN A 49 11.11 25.61 -5.56
CA GLN A 49 10.93 24.35 -4.82
C GLN A 49 9.47 24.18 -4.37
N SER A 50 8.82 25.27 -3.96
CA SER A 50 7.40 25.31 -3.60
C SER A 50 6.45 24.82 -4.71
N THR A 51 6.81 25.00 -5.97
CA THR A 51 6.02 24.52 -7.10
C THR A 51 6.29 23.05 -7.38
N VAL A 52 7.52 22.58 -7.24
CA VAL A 52 7.86 21.14 -7.31
C VAL A 52 7.13 20.37 -6.20
N ASP A 53 7.13 20.91 -4.98
CA ASP A 53 6.40 20.33 -3.85
C ASP A 53 4.89 20.30 -4.11
N ARG A 54 4.34 21.35 -4.74
CA ARG A 54 2.93 21.41 -5.12
C ARG A 54 2.57 20.41 -6.21
N ILE A 55 3.43 20.20 -7.20
CA ILE A 55 3.24 19.18 -8.24
C ILE A 55 3.24 17.79 -7.61
N THR A 56 4.25 17.50 -6.78
CA THR A 56 4.36 16.25 -6.01
C THR A 56 3.11 16.00 -5.17
N SER A 57 2.60 17.05 -4.51
CA SER A 57 1.38 16.99 -3.69
C SER A 57 0.13 16.71 -4.52
N ILE A 58 -0.01 17.34 -5.70
CA ILE A 58 -1.13 17.09 -6.61
C ILE A 58 -1.10 15.64 -7.13
N ILE A 59 0.06 15.18 -7.60
CA ILE A 59 0.22 13.79 -8.07
C ILE A 59 -0.09 12.83 -6.91
N GLY A 60 0.47 13.10 -5.73
CA GLY A 60 0.22 12.35 -4.51
C GLY A 60 -1.27 12.33 -4.10
N ALA A 61 -2.04 13.38 -4.37
CA ALA A 61 -3.47 13.44 -4.09
C ALA A 61 -4.31 12.48 -4.95
N SER A 62 -3.73 11.89 -6.00
CA SER A 62 -4.40 10.87 -6.84
C SER A 62 -4.73 9.59 -6.08
N TRP A 63 -4.12 9.35 -4.92
CA TRP A 63 -4.34 8.16 -4.10
C TRP A 63 -5.02 8.49 -2.78
N THR A 64 -5.89 7.58 -2.33
CA THR A 64 -6.50 7.64 -0.99
C THR A 64 -5.44 7.43 0.10
N ASP A 65 -5.74 7.86 1.33
CA ASP A 65 -4.85 7.65 2.47
C ASP A 65 -4.50 6.17 2.68
N SER A 66 -5.47 5.27 2.56
CA SER A 66 -5.21 3.82 2.69
C SER A 66 -4.28 3.30 1.60
N THR A 67 -4.42 3.78 0.37
CA THR A 67 -3.50 3.43 -0.72
C THR A 67 -2.10 4.01 -0.48
N LYS A 68 -1.99 5.25 0.03
CA LYS A 68 -0.71 5.84 0.40
C LYS A 68 0.00 5.09 1.52
N GLU A 69 -0.72 4.68 2.57
CA GLU A 69 -0.14 3.87 3.67
C GLU A 69 0.44 2.57 3.13
N LEU A 70 -0.33 1.93 2.27
CA LEU A 70 0.05 0.69 1.62
C LEU A 70 1.29 0.91 0.73
N TYR A 71 1.33 2.00 -0.03
CA TYR A 71 2.45 2.38 -0.89
C TYR A 71 3.73 2.65 -0.08
N GLY A 72 3.63 3.48 0.96
CA GLY A 72 4.75 3.79 1.83
C GLY A 72 5.22 2.60 2.69
N THR A 73 4.37 1.61 2.94
CA THR A 73 4.79 0.36 3.59
C THR A 73 5.69 -0.45 2.67
N SER A 74 5.41 -0.52 1.37
CA SER A 74 6.30 -1.20 0.43
C SER A 74 7.58 -0.45 0.14
N LEU A 75 7.52 0.89 0.10
CA LEU A 75 8.73 1.69 0.00
C LEU A 75 9.66 1.42 1.17
N LEU A 76 9.13 1.30 2.39
CA LEU A 76 9.93 0.88 3.55
C LEU A 76 10.65 -0.45 3.30
N VAL A 77 9.94 -1.48 2.83
CA VAL A 77 10.54 -2.79 2.55
C VAL A 77 11.62 -2.69 1.47
N PHE A 78 11.39 -1.88 0.43
CA PHE A 78 12.35 -1.64 -0.64
C PHE A 78 13.64 -0.94 -0.16
N HIS A 79 13.51 0.14 0.61
CA HIS A 79 14.66 0.86 1.16
C HIS A 79 15.46 0.00 2.15
N VAL A 80 14.77 -0.75 3.03
CA VAL A 80 15.42 -1.71 3.94
C VAL A 80 16.16 -2.79 3.15
N PHE A 81 15.58 -3.31 2.06
CA PHE A 81 16.28 -4.25 1.18
C PHE A 81 17.58 -3.64 0.62
N HIS A 82 17.56 -2.40 0.15
CA HIS A 82 18.77 -1.74 -0.33
C HIS A 82 19.81 -1.56 0.80
N ASP A 83 19.38 -1.13 1.98
CA ASP A 83 20.24 -0.96 3.16
C ASP A 83 20.94 -2.29 3.52
N LEU A 84 20.18 -3.38 3.60
CA LEU A 84 20.70 -4.71 3.95
C LEU A 84 21.69 -5.27 2.94
N ASN A 85 21.58 -4.85 1.67
CA ASN A 85 22.48 -5.28 0.60
C ASN A 85 23.60 -4.26 0.32
N ASN A 86 23.75 -3.22 1.15
CA ASN A 86 24.71 -2.14 0.97
C ASN A 86 24.64 -1.49 -0.42
N ILE A 87 23.44 -1.38 -0.97
CA ILE A 87 23.20 -0.78 -2.28
C ILE A 87 23.01 0.74 -2.10
N PRO A 88 23.84 1.58 -2.75
CA PRO A 88 23.82 3.03 -2.56
C PRO A 88 22.48 3.68 -2.94
N ASP A 89 22.14 4.79 -2.29
CA ASP A 89 20.88 5.53 -2.50
C ASP A 89 20.71 5.99 -3.96
N GLU A 90 21.80 6.29 -4.63
CA GLU A 90 21.88 6.76 -6.02
C GLU A 90 21.38 5.71 -7.02
N SER A 91 21.41 4.43 -6.64
CA SER A 91 20.94 3.32 -7.49
C SER A 91 19.48 2.94 -7.24
N ARG A 92 18.78 3.66 -6.35
CA ARG A 92 17.36 3.44 -6.02
C ARG A 92 16.41 4.13 -7.01
N CYS A 93 16.83 5.25 -7.59
CA CYS A 93 16.06 6.02 -8.59
C CYS A 93 17.05 6.70 -9.56
N PRO A 94 16.95 6.49 -10.89
CA PRO A 94 16.03 5.57 -11.55
C PRO A 94 16.41 4.10 -11.30
N ILE A 95 15.42 3.25 -11.07
CA ILE A 95 15.63 1.82 -10.83
C ILE A 95 15.89 1.07 -12.14
N SER A 96 16.89 0.19 -12.15
CA SER A 96 17.12 -0.73 -13.27
C SER A 96 16.18 -1.94 -13.21
N SER A 97 15.92 -2.56 -14.37
CA SER A 97 15.17 -3.83 -14.46
C SER A 97 15.76 -4.93 -13.58
N ASN A 98 17.10 -5.04 -13.56
CA ASN A 98 17.81 -6.02 -12.73
C ASN A 98 17.61 -5.74 -11.24
N THR A 99 17.68 -4.48 -10.80
CA THR A 99 17.46 -4.09 -9.40
C THR A 99 16.03 -4.40 -8.97
N LEU A 100 15.03 -4.05 -9.79
CA LEU A 100 13.63 -4.37 -9.52
C LEU A 100 13.43 -5.88 -9.39
N THR A 101 13.95 -6.64 -10.37
CA THR A 101 13.83 -8.10 -10.38
C THR A 101 14.51 -8.73 -9.16
N THR A 102 15.70 -8.26 -8.79
CA THR A 102 16.45 -8.77 -7.64
C THR A 102 15.68 -8.54 -6.34
N PHE A 103 15.10 -7.36 -6.16
CA PHE A 103 14.25 -7.06 -5.02
C PHE A 103 12.99 -7.93 -4.95
N LEU A 104 12.34 -8.18 -6.09
CA LEU A 104 11.16 -9.03 -6.15
C LEU A 104 11.50 -10.50 -5.88
N VAL A 105 12.66 -10.97 -6.36
CA VAL A 105 13.18 -12.32 -6.08
C VAL A 105 13.55 -12.48 -4.61
N SER A 106 14.18 -11.49 -3.98
CA SER A 106 14.50 -11.55 -2.54
C SER A 106 13.24 -11.58 -1.66
N SER A 107 12.13 -11.08 -2.19
CA SER A 107 10.81 -11.08 -1.55
C SER A 107 9.95 -12.29 -1.96
N ALA A 108 10.42 -13.11 -2.90
CA ALA A 108 9.70 -14.28 -3.37
C ALA A 108 9.75 -15.40 -2.32
N GLY A 109 8.69 -16.20 -2.25
CA GLY A 109 8.57 -17.30 -1.27
C GLY A 109 7.99 -16.89 0.08
N THR A 110 8.18 -15.64 0.53
CA THR A 110 7.56 -15.10 1.75
C THR A 110 6.24 -14.38 1.48
N HIS A 111 6.05 -13.90 0.24
CA HIS A 111 4.90 -13.13 -0.16
C HIS A 111 4.19 -13.72 -1.38
N SER A 112 2.89 -13.43 -1.51
CA SER A 112 2.10 -13.82 -2.69
C SER A 112 2.54 -13.04 -3.94
N SER A 113 2.28 -13.62 -5.12
CA SER A 113 2.51 -12.92 -6.40
C SER A 113 1.81 -11.56 -6.48
N SER A 114 0.58 -11.47 -5.97
CA SER A 114 -0.17 -10.21 -5.89
C SER A 114 0.53 -9.17 -5.02
N THR A 115 1.23 -9.59 -3.97
CA THR A 115 2.00 -8.69 -3.09
C THR A 115 3.25 -8.18 -3.80
N LEU A 116 3.95 -9.04 -4.54
CA LEU A 116 5.13 -8.66 -5.33
C LEU A 116 4.77 -7.70 -6.47
N ALA A 117 3.68 -7.96 -7.19
CA ALA A 117 3.16 -7.04 -8.21
C ALA A 117 2.80 -5.68 -7.61
N ASN A 118 2.19 -5.70 -6.42
CA ASN A 118 1.91 -4.48 -5.68
C ASN A 118 3.19 -3.73 -5.29
N TYR A 119 4.27 -4.41 -4.87
CA TYR A 119 5.55 -3.77 -4.59
C TYR A 119 6.10 -3.05 -5.81
N ALA A 120 6.14 -3.74 -6.96
CA ALA A 120 6.61 -3.15 -8.21
C ALA A 120 5.79 -1.92 -8.64
N ALA A 121 4.46 -2.00 -8.53
CA ALA A 121 3.57 -0.87 -8.85
C ALA A 121 3.81 0.33 -7.93
N ARG A 122 4.13 0.10 -6.65
CA ARG A 122 4.40 1.16 -5.66
C ARG A 122 5.73 1.86 -5.91
N ILE A 123 6.76 1.09 -6.26
CA ILE A 123 8.06 1.64 -6.66
C ILE A 123 7.89 2.50 -7.92
N ARG A 124 7.10 2.03 -8.90
CA ARG A 124 6.77 2.82 -10.09
C ARG A 124 6.02 4.11 -9.75
N ALA A 125 5.05 4.06 -8.84
CA ALA A 125 4.34 5.25 -8.38
C ALA A 125 5.27 6.28 -7.72
N TRP A 126 6.25 5.81 -6.92
CA TRP A 126 7.26 6.67 -6.31
C TRP A 126 8.12 7.38 -7.37
N HIS A 127 8.55 6.67 -8.42
CA HIS A 127 9.26 7.29 -9.55
C HIS A 127 8.42 8.39 -10.22
N ILE A 128 7.12 8.13 -10.45
CA ILE A 128 6.19 9.11 -11.04
C ILE A 128 6.04 10.34 -10.15
N VAL A 129 5.86 10.14 -8.84
CA VAL A 129 5.67 11.22 -7.86
C VAL A 129 6.88 12.16 -7.81
N HIS A 130 8.10 11.63 -7.92
CA HIS A 130 9.34 12.42 -7.92
C HIS A 130 9.87 12.77 -9.31
N GLY A 131 9.14 12.39 -10.38
CA GLY A 131 9.53 12.65 -11.76
C GLY A 131 10.78 11.90 -12.25
N CYS A 132 11.25 10.87 -11.53
CA CYS A 132 12.37 10.04 -11.99
C CYS A 132 12.04 9.33 -13.32
N SER A 133 13.07 9.06 -14.13
CA SER A 133 12.90 8.19 -15.30
C SER A 133 12.48 6.78 -14.86
N TRP A 134 11.65 6.15 -15.68
CA TRP A 134 11.27 4.75 -15.52
C TRP A 134 11.68 4.03 -16.80
N ASP A 135 12.88 3.45 -16.77
CA ASP A 135 13.53 2.90 -17.97
C ASP A 135 13.18 1.43 -18.22
N ILE A 136 12.24 0.88 -17.45
CA ILE A 136 11.71 -0.47 -17.63
C ILE A 136 10.47 -0.39 -18.53
N ASN A 137 10.59 -0.88 -19.76
CA ASN A 137 9.48 -0.83 -20.71
C ASN A 137 8.32 -1.76 -20.25
N GLU A 138 7.12 -1.53 -20.79
CA GLU A 138 5.92 -2.27 -20.38
C GLU A 138 5.99 -3.78 -20.65
N ALA A 139 6.65 -4.21 -21.73
CA ALA A 139 6.78 -5.62 -22.05
C ALA A 139 7.68 -6.32 -21.04
N GLU A 140 8.83 -5.72 -20.75
CA GLU A 140 9.77 -6.19 -19.74
C GLU A 140 9.13 -6.20 -18.33
N TYR A 141 8.45 -5.11 -17.96
CA TYR A 141 7.73 -5.02 -16.70
C TYR A 141 6.72 -6.18 -16.54
N LYS A 142 5.93 -6.48 -17.58
CA LYS A 142 4.99 -7.61 -17.59
C LYS A 142 5.72 -8.95 -17.44
N VAL A 143 6.82 -9.16 -18.15
CA VAL A 143 7.62 -10.40 -18.05
C VAL A 143 8.14 -10.61 -16.63
N ILE A 144 8.64 -9.55 -15.97
CA ILE A 144 9.07 -9.61 -14.57
C ILE A 144 7.90 -10.03 -13.66
N LEU A 145 6.74 -9.39 -13.80
CA LEU A 145 5.56 -9.71 -12.99
C LEU A 145 5.05 -11.13 -13.23
N GLU A 146 5.02 -11.60 -14.47
CA GLU A 146 4.68 -12.99 -14.77
C GLU A 146 5.68 -13.97 -14.17
N GLY A 147 6.98 -13.65 -14.24
CA GLY A 147 8.05 -14.42 -13.61
C GLY A 147 7.81 -14.60 -12.11
N THR A 148 7.53 -13.50 -11.41
CA THR A 148 7.18 -13.55 -9.97
C THR A 148 5.94 -14.39 -9.70
N THR A 149 4.96 -14.37 -10.60
CA THR A 149 3.73 -15.17 -10.46
C THR A 149 3.99 -16.66 -10.65
N ARG A 150 4.85 -17.03 -11.59
CA ARG A 150 5.25 -18.42 -11.84
C ARG A 150 6.13 -18.98 -10.70
N LEU A 151 6.97 -18.15 -10.10
CA LEU A 151 7.84 -18.53 -8.99
C LEU A 151 7.17 -18.49 -7.61
N ALA A 152 5.98 -17.89 -7.51
CA ALA A 152 5.25 -17.85 -6.24
C ALA A 152 4.94 -19.28 -5.77
N PRO A 153 5.19 -19.61 -4.49
CA PRO A 153 4.98 -20.96 -3.99
C PRO A 153 3.50 -21.32 -4.06
N ASN A 154 3.17 -22.59 -4.31
CA ASN A 154 1.77 -23.04 -4.37
C ASN A 154 1.02 -22.76 -3.05
N THR A 155 1.73 -22.71 -1.93
CA THR A 155 1.18 -22.33 -0.61
C THR A 155 0.67 -20.89 -0.56
N SER A 156 1.11 -20.01 -1.46
CA SER A 156 0.59 -18.63 -1.57
C SER A 156 -0.79 -18.56 -2.24
N LYS A 157 -1.23 -19.64 -2.90
CA LYS A 157 -2.57 -19.74 -3.48
C LYS A 157 -3.53 -20.25 -2.42
N HIS A 158 -4.41 -19.38 -1.95
CA HIS A 158 -5.46 -19.82 -1.05
C HIS A 158 -6.50 -20.65 -1.81
N PRO A 159 -6.98 -21.76 -1.21
CA PRO A 159 -8.13 -22.46 -1.76
C PRO A 159 -9.34 -21.51 -1.78
N TRP A 160 -10.31 -21.82 -2.63
CA TRP A 160 -11.60 -21.16 -2.62
C TRP A 160 -12.14 -21.14 -1.20
N ARG A 161 -12.47 -19.94 -0.70
CA ARG A 161 -13.11 -19.81 0.61
C ARG A 161 -14.49 -20.47 0.52
N ALA A 162 -14.88 -21.17 1.58
CA ALA A 162 -16.23 -21.73 1.69
C ALA A 162 -17.26 -20.60 1.49
N LEU A 163 -18.30 -20.90 0.71
CA LEU A 163 -19.36 -19.94 0.44
C LEU A 163 -20.08 -19.61 1.76
N PHE A 164 -20.35 -18.34 1.99
CA PHE A 164 -21.27 -17.93 3.04
C PHE A 164 -22.70 -18.29 2.59
N THR A 165 -23.47 -19.02 3.39
CA THR A 165 -24.79 -19.54 2.98
C THR A 165 -25.90 -19.03 3.88
N VAL A 166 -27.15 -19.12 3.42
CA VAL A 166 -28.33 -18.79 4.21
C VAL A 166 -28.41 -19.63 5.49
N ASN A 167 -27.97 -20.89 5.47
CA ASN A 167 -27.91 -21.73 6.66
C ASN A 167 -26.98 -21.14 7.73
N ILE A 168 -25.87 -20.52 7.33
CA ILE A 168 -24.98 -19.83 8.26
C ILE A 168 -25.71 -18.63 8.89
N LEU A 169 -26.51 -17.87 8.13
CA LEU A 169 -27.35 -16.79 8.68
C LEU A 169 -28.37 -17.32 9.69
N VAL A 170 -29.03 -18.45 9.40
CA VAL A 170 -30.00 -19.08 10.33
C VAL A 170 -29.31 -19.50 11.63
N VAL A 171 -28.12 -20.06 11.55
CA VAL A 171 -27.31 -20.41 12.74
C VAL A 171 -26.97 -19.14 13.54
N PHE A 172 -26.46 -18.09 12.89
CA PHE A 172 -26.16 -16.83 13.58
C PHE A 172 -27.40 -16.23 14.24
N HIS A 173 -28.54 -16.19 13.54
CA HIS A 173 -29.80 -15.73 14.11
C HIS A 173 -30.15 -16.50 15.39
N SER A 174 -30.03 -17.84 15.39
CA SER A 174 -30.33 -18.64 16.58
C SER A 174 -29.39 -18.39 17.78
N LEU A 175 -28.19 -17.87 17.54
CA LEU A 175 -27.18 -17.61 18.56
C LEU A 175 -27.24 -16.18 19.13
N PHE A 176 -27.89 -15.25 18.43
CA PHE A 176 -28.01 -13.86 18.87
C PHE A 176 -29.21 -13.65 19.80
N ASP A 177 -29.02 -12.88 20.86
CA ASP A 177 -30.13 -12.36 21.66
C ASP A 177 -30.78 -11.19 20.93
N HIS A 178 -32.04 -11.36 20.52
CA HIS A 178 -32.79 -10.37 19.75
C HIS A 178 -33.30 -9.21 20.60
N ASN A 179 -33.23 -9.32 21.93
CA ASN A 179 -33.57 -8.22 22.83
C ASN A 179 -32.37 -7.31 23.10
N ASP A 180 -31.16 -7.72 22.73
CA ASP A 180 -29.96 -6.89 22.81
C ASP A 180 -29.81 -6.05 21.52
N PRO A 181 -29.89 -4.71 21.60
CA PRO A 181 -29.74 -3.83 20.45
C PRO A 181 -28.40 -4.01 19.70
N CYS A 182 -27.33 -4.40 20.40
CA CYS A 182 -26.03 -4.64 19.79
C CYS A 182 -26.07 -5.87 18.87
N ASN A 183 -26.54 -7.00 19.39
CA ASN A 183 -26.75 -8.23 18.61
C ASN A 183 -27.71 -8.01 17.42
N ALA A 184 -28.81 -7.29 17.62
CA ALA A 184 -29.75 -6.96 16.55
C ALA A 184 -29.09 -6.13 15.42
N ALA A 185 -28.25 -5.15 15.77
CA ALA A 185 -27.52 -4.33 14.80
C ALA A 185 -26.47 -5.16 14.03
N ILE A 186 -25.70 -6.02 14.72
CA ILE A 186 -24.72 -6.92 14.10
C ILE A 186 -25.39 -7.86 13.11
N PHE A 187 -26.50 -8.49 13.52
CA PHE A 187 -27.22 -9.42 12.68
C PHE A 187 -27.83 -8.72 11.45
N THR A 188 -28.42 -7.53 11.64
CA THR A 188 -28.94 -6.72 10.53
C THR A 188 -27.84 -6.39 9.52
N CYS A 189 -26.67 -5.94 9.99
CA CYS A 189 -25.51 -5.66 9.14
C CYS A 189 -25.06 -6.89 8.35
N LEU A 190 -25.04 -8.07 9.00
CA LEU A 190 -24.67 -9.34 8.38
C LEU A 190 -25.64 -9.73 7.25
N VAL A 191 -26.94 -9.67 7.52
CA VAL A 191 -28.00 -9.99 6.56
C VAL A 191 -27.99 -9.03 5.37
N MET A 192 -27.88 -7.73 5.62
CA MET A 192 -27.83 -6.72 4.56
C MET A 192 -26.58 -6.89 3.69
N SER A 193 -25.41 -7.14 4.30
CA SER A 193 -24.17 -7.39 3.56
C SER A 193 -24.30 -8.63 2.66
N PHE A 194 -24.94 -9.69 3.17
CA PHE A 194 -25.17 -10.93 2.43
C PHE A 194 -26.10 -10.74 1.22
N TYR A 195 -27.31 -10.19 1.43
CA TYR A 195 -28.31 -10.08 0.37
C TYR A 195 -28.03 -8.96 -0.63
N CYS A 196 -27.38 -7.87 -0.20
CA CYS A 196 -26.98 -6.79 -1.09
C CYS A 196 -25.64 -7.04 -1.80
N ILE A 197 -24.92 -8.12 -1.45
CA ILE A 197 -23.56 -8.39 -1.93
C ILE A 197 -22.64 -7.19 -1.66
N ALA A 198 -22.84 -6.55 -0.51
CA ALA A 198 -22.17 -5.32 -0.16
C ALA A 198 -20.90 -5.59 0.64
N ARG A 199 -19.95 -4.65 0.57
CA ARG A 199 -18.74 -4.72 1.39
C ARG A 199 -19.08 -4.34 2.83
N LEU A 200 -18.49 -5.03 3.80
CA LEU A 200 -18.72 -4.74 5.22
C LEU A 200 -18.44 -3.26 5.57
N GLY A 201 -17.45 -2.64 4.92
CA GLY A 201 -17.10 -1.23 5.13
C GLY A 201 -18.13 -0.21 4.61
N GLU A 202 -19.19 -0.66 3.91
CA GLU A 202 -20.31 0.19 3.52
C GLU A 202 -21.35 0.33 4.64
N PHE A 203 -21.47 -0.69 5.49
CA PHE A 203 -22.42 -0.73 6.61
C PHE A 203 -21.75 -0.53 7.99
N THR A 204 -20.42 -0.58 8.06
CA THR A 204 -19.66 -0.46 9.30
C THR A 204 -18.57 0.59 9.19
N VAL A 205 -18.18 1.14 10.35
CA VAL A 205 -17.01 2.00 10.47
C VAL A 205 -15.83 1.23 11.05
N PRO A 206 -14.58 1.53 10.66
CA PRO A 206 -13.41 0.79 11.15
C PRO A 206 -13.21 0.86 12.66
N THR A 207 -13.61 1.98 13.27
CA THR A 207 -13.53 2.22 14.71
C THR A 207 -14.72 3.07 15.16
N ILE A 208 -15.08 2.99 16.44
CA ILE A 208 -16.10 3.84 17.06
C ILE A 208 -15.76 5.34 16.85
N GLN A 209 -14.49 5.70 16.97
CA GLN A 209 -14.00 7.08 16.75
C GLN A 209 -14.16 7.57 15.31
N SER A 210 -14.31 6.65 14.35
CA SER A 210 -14.54 6.99 12.94
C SER A 210 -16.01 7.27 12.63
N PHE A 211 -16.92 7.08 13.60
CA PHE A 211 -18.33 7.37 13.42
C PHE A 211 -18.57 8.88 13.32
N LYS A 212 -19.29 9.31 12.28
CA LYS A 212 -19.64 10.70 12.02
C LYS A 212 -21.16 10.79 11.90
N PRO A 213 -21.88 11.32 12.90
CA PRO A 213 -23.34 11.39 12.87
C PRO A 213 -23.91 12.12 11.64
N ALA A 214 -23.18 13.09 11.10
CA ALA A 214 -23.57 13.81 9.88
C ALA A 214 -23.44 12.99 8.58
N LYS A 215 -22.75 11.84 8.61
CA LYS A 215 -22.47 11.00 7.44
C LYS A 215 -23.04 9.59 7.57
N HIS A 216 -23.12 9.05 8.79
CA HIS A 216 -23.52 7.67 9.05
C HIS A 216 -24.89 7.67 9.71
N ILE A 217 -25.80 6.88 9.13
CA ILE A 217 -27.18 6.75 9.58
C ILE A 217 -27.19 5.92 10.88
N THR A 218 -28.00 6.36 11.85
CA THR A 218 -28.33 5.66 13.10
C THR A 218 -29.69 4.99 13.00
#